data_AF-A0A368B9M6-F1
#
_entry.id   AF-A0A368B9M6-F1
#
_cell.length_a   1.000
_cell.length_b   1.000
_cell.length_c   1.000
_cell.angle_alpha   90.00
_cell.angle_beta   90.00
_cell.angle_gamma   90.00
#
_symmetry.space_group_name_H-M   'P 1'
#
loop_
_entity.id
_entity.type
_entity.pdbx_description
1 polymer ?
#
loop_
_entity_poly.entity_id
_entity_poly.type
_entity_poly.pdbx_seq_one_letter_code
_entity_poly.pdbx_strand_id
1 'polypeptide(L)'
;MEDMDIIASKYVSKATIFLSLLLLCFSGCTTNEIEVTASSTGSAGIPQSRNIRVSHNPFTAAPHIVNVSGYDPKEKQRSGSYYNEFDLRALRQNGALGLIARCGKGKKLDKKCASFLAAAEKQRMLLGAYYFVLKGVDPVWQADKFVDQIKKIKSTKRLRSPEILLVGDFDAKSSVVDIIRFINRIEQRTGQLPMIYLENSDHLRRVLSTATLRQKQRMANCPYWIALYSSNKKSMETPNRLMEKYGVWKRWSLWQYSGVFWDKRKSKSVIHNYVYNNYRSPKYYGNMGCPLERNIFNGTVDQLYSFWDQQSWKW
;
A
#
# COMPACT_ATOMS: atom_id res chain seq x y z
N MET A 1 50.98 -10.56 -51.36
CA MET A 1 50.22 -11.38 -50.40
C MET A 1 49.13 -10.49 -49.85
N GLU A 2 48.03 -10.27 -50.58
CA GLU A 2 47.20 -11.22 -51.36
C GLU A 2 46.49 -12.23 -50.43
N ASP A 3 45.19 -12.51 -50.54
CA ASP A 3 44.20 -11.77 -51.35
C ASP A 3 42.75 -11.88 -50.86
N MET A 4 41.93 -10.95 -51.36
CA MET A 4 40.47 -11.04 -51.41
C MET A 4 40.04 -11.97 -52.56
N ASP A 5 38.97 -12.77 -52.40
CA ASP A 5 38.01 -13.27 -53.44
C ASP A 5 37.37 -14.63 -53.05
N ILE A 6 36.24 -15.14 -53.58
CA ILE A 6 34.97 -14.64 -54.21
C ILE A 6 33.99 -15.88 -54.22
N ILE A 7 32.69 -15.99 -54.58
CA ILE A 7 31.53 -15.27 -55.20
C ILE A 7 30.31 -15.72 -54.33
N ALA A 8 29.21 -15.00 -54.01
CA ALA A 8 28.36 -13.95 -54.61
C ALA A 8 27.11 -14.46 -55.39
N SER A 9 26.07 -13.60 -55.45
CA SER A 9 25.00 -13.54 -56.50
C SER A 9 23.92 -14.66 -56.53
N LYS A 10 22.62 -14.45 -56.80
CA LYS A 10 21.66 -13.30 -56.98
C LYS A 10 20.23 -13.89 -56.77
N TYR A 11 19.10 -13.19 -56.53
CA TYR A 11 18.33 -12.18 -57.30
C TYR A 11 17.18 -11.64 -56.38
N VAL A 12 16.52 -10.46 -56.47
CA VAL A 12 16.35 -9.33 -57.44
C VAL A 12 15.40 -9.62 -58.62
N SER A 13 14.22 -9.03 -58.81
CA SER A 13 13.48 -7.86 -58.21
C SER A 13 11.95 -8.18 -58.21
N LYS A 14 10.90 -7.35 -58.07
CA LYS A 14 10.53 -5.89 -58.09
C LYS A 14 9.31 -5.72 -57.13
N ALA A 15 8.80 -4.59 -56.62
CA ALA A 15 8.86 -3.14 -56.93
C ALA A 15 7.91 -2.60 -58.03
N THR A 16 6.75 -2.06 -57.61
CA THR A 16 5.89 -1.12 -58.38
C THR A 16 5.27 -0.08 -57.43
N ILE A 17 5.10 1.16 -57.89
CA ILE A 17 4.49 2.31 -57.18
C ILE A 17 3.26 2.78 -57.95
N PHE A 18 2.21 3.26 -57.28
CA PHE A 18 1.28 4.24 -57.85
C PHE A 18 0.75 5.22 -56.78
N LEU A 19 0.28 6.39 -57.23
CA LEU A 19 -0.03 7.57 -56.41
C LEU A 19 -1.34 8.24 -56.92
N SER A 20 -1.95 9.08 -56.08
CA SER A 20 -3.06 10.03 -56.38
C SER A 20 -4.46 9.41 -56.57
N LEU A 21 -5.58 10.13 -56.40
CA LEU A 21 -5.81 11.57 -56.10
C LEU A 21 -7.04 11.77 -55.16
N LEU A 22 -7.28 13.00 -54.70
CA LEU A 22 -8.44 13.44 -53.89
C LEU A 22 -9.81 13.31 -54.60
N LEU A 23 -10.87 13.14 -53.80
CA LEU A 23 -12.04 14.05 -53.83
C LEU A 23 -12.85 14.00 -52.51
N LEU A 24 -13.68 15.03 -52.26
CA LEU A 24 -14.41 15.24 -51.00
C LEU A 24 -15.83 14.64 -51.01
N CYS A 25 -16.35 14.35 -49.80
CA CYS A 25 -17.75 14.58 -49.45
C CYS A 25 -17.89 14.90 -47.95
N PHE A 26 -19.03 15.47 -47.55
CA PHE A 26 -19.24 16.16 -46.26
C PHE A 26 -20.07 15.37 -45.22
N SER A 27 -20.12 15.94 -44.00
CA SER A 27 -21.12 15.73 -42.94
C SER A 27 -21.02 14.49 -42.05
N GLY A 28 -21.01 14.72 -40.73
CA GLY A 28 -20.95 13.65 -39.71
C GLY A 28 -20.58 14.13 -38.29
N CYS A 29 -21.16 15.22 -37.80
CA CYS A 29 -20.85 15.75 -36.47
C CYS A 29 -21.60 15.00 -35.35
N THR A 30 -20.88 14.30 -34.46
CA THR A 30 -21.38 13.93 -33.12
C THR A 30 -20.25 14.01 -32.08
N THR A 31 -20.23 15.09 -31.31
CA THR A 31 -19.46 15.18 -30.06
C THR A 31 -20.29 14.62 -28.92
N ASN A 32 -19.95 13.43 -28.42
CA ASN A 32 -20.59 12.88 -27.23
C ASN A 32 -19.89 13.39 -25.97
N GLU A 33 -20.29 14.57 -25.52
CA GLU A 33 -20.11 14.98 -24.12
C GLU A 33 -20.98 14.06 -23.23
N ILE A 34 -20.45 13.63 -22.08
CA ILE A 34 -21.23 12.84 -21.12
C ILE A 34 -21.84 13.80 -20.10
N GLU A 35 -23.11 14.16 -20.35
CA GLU A 35 -23.90 15.03 -19.49
C GLU A 35 -24.15 14.39 -18.11
N VAL A 36 -23.91 15.15 -17.04
CA VAL A 36 -24.12 14.70 -15.66
C VAL A 36 -25.51 15.13 -15.19
N THR A 37 -26.51 14.28 -15.43
CA THR A 37 -27.85 14.48 -14.86
C THR A 37 -27.90 14.04 -13.39
N ALA A 38 -28.47 14.91 -12.54
CA ALA A 38 -28.57 14.69 -11.11
C ALA A 38 -30.00 14.27 -10.70
N SER A 39 -30.09 13.73 -9.48
CA SER A 39 -31.32 13.34 -8.76
C SER A 39 -32.09 12.12 -9.27
N SER A 40 -32.03 11.04 -8.48
CA SER A 40 -33.23 10.29 -8.10
C SER A 40 -33.11 9.92 -6.62
N THR A 41 -34.00 10.47 -5.78
CA THR A 41 -34.01 10.20 -4.33
C THR A 41 -34.68 8.86 -4.06
N GLY A 42 -33.89 7.79 -3.92
CA GLY A 42 -34.37 6.45 -3.61
C GLY A 42 -33.70 5.87 -2.37
N SER A 43 -34.39 5.90 -1.22
CA SER A 43 -33.89 5.27 0.01
C SER A 43 -34.11 3.75 -0.05
N ALA A 44 -33.11 3.02 -0.54
CA ALA A 44 -33.06 1.56 -0.54
C ALA A 44 -31.70 1.09 0.02
N GLY A 45 -31.73 0.22 1.04
CA GLY A 45 -30.53 -0.21 1.76
C GLY A 45 -29.57 -1.00 0.86
N ILE A 46 -28.37 -0.46 0.63
CA ILE A 46 -27.31 -1.14 -0.14
C ILE A 46 -26.93 -2.45 0.55
N PRO A 47 -27.00 -3.62 -0.12
CA PRO A 47 -26.76 -4.91 0.51
C PRO A 47 -25.37 -5.04 1.14
N GLN A 48 -25.36 -5.22 2.46
CA GLN A 48 -24.15 -5.48 3.22
C GLN A 48 -23.57 -6.86 2.84
N SER A 49 -22.25 -6.97 2.78
CA SER A 49 -21.48 -8.18 2.46
C SER A 49 -21.54 -8.71 1.00
N ARG A 50 -20.67 -8.18 0.15
CA ARG A 50 -19.94 -9.02 -0.82
C ARG A 50 -18.48 -9.15 -0.39
N ASN A 51 -18.22 -10.08 0.53
CA ASN A 51 -16.85 -10.57 0.75
C ASN A 51 -16.31 -11.11 -0.59
N ILE A 52 -15.00 -10.97 -0.84
CA ILE A 52 -14.35 -11.48 -2.05
C ILE A 52 -14.67 -12.98 -2.19
N ARG A 53 -15.48 -13.36 -3.19
CA ARG A 53 -15.85 -14.76 -3.43
C ARG A 53 -14.59 -15.55 -3.81
N VAL A 54 -14.34 -16.64 -3.11
CA VAL A 54 -13.06 -17.37 -3.09
C VAL A 54 -12.89 -18.30 -4.29
N SER A 55 -13.19 -17.80 -5.49
CA SER A 55 -12.86 -18.45 -6.78
C SER A 55 -11.59 -17.89 -7.43
N HIS A 56 -11.12 -16.73 -6.96
CA HIS A 56 -9.93 -16.03 -7.50
C HIS A 56 -8.87 -15.83 -6.41
N ASN A 57 -7.60 -15.81 -6.80
CA ASN A 57 -6.50 -15.46 -5.89
C ASN A 57 -6.62 -13.97 -5.49
N PRO A 58 -6.77 -13.61 -4.20
CA PRO A 58 -6.94 -12.22 -3.81
C PRO A 58 -5.70 -11.38 -4.13
N PHE A 59 -4.52 -11.99 -4.23
CA PHE A 59 -3.28 -11.29 -4.60
C PHE A 59 -3.25 -10.82 -6.06
N THR A 60 -4.18 -11.27 -6.92
CA THR A 60 -4.35 -10.76 -8.29
C THR A 60 -5.60 -9.91 -8.50
N ALA A 61 -6.60 -10.02 -7.61
CA ALA A 61 -7.89 -9.33 -7.75
C ALA A 61 -8.07 -8.11 -6.81
N ALA A 62 -7.41 -8.09 -5.65
CA ALA A 62 -7.57 -7.01 -4.67
C ALA A 62 -6.64 -5.82 -4.96
N PRO A 63 -7.03 -4.57 -4.61
CA PRO A 63 -6.19 -3.38 -4.78
C PRO A 63 -4.88 -3.47 -3.99
N HIS A 64 -3.76 -3.06 -4.59
CA HIS A 64 -2.43 -3.17 -3.98
C HIS A 64 -1.89 -1.83 -3.45
N ILE A 65 -1.32 -1.88 -2.25
CA ILE A 65 -0.65 -0.77 -1.57
C ILE A 65 0.76 -1.23 -1.16
N VAL A 66 1.79 -0.42 -1.45
CA VAL A 66 3.18 -0.69 -1.03
C VAL A 66 3.51 0.16 0.19
N ASN A 67 4.23 -0.39 1.16
CA ASN A 67 4.78 0.39 2.27
C ASN A 67 6.31 0.43 2.20
N VAL A 68 6.90 1.56 2.60
CA VAL A 68 8.34 1.86 2.42
C VAL A 68 8.92 2.63 3.59
N SER A 69 10.24 2.60 3.74
CA SER A 69 10.96 3.19 4.87
C SER A 69 12.32 3.75 4.44
N GLY A 70 13.08 4.32 5.38
CA GLY A 70 14.49 4.68 5.17
C GLY A 70 15.41 3.49 4.81
N TYR A 71 14.91 2.25 4.94
CA TYR A 71 15.57 1.02 4.47
C TYR A 71 15.12 0.60 3.06
N ASP A 72 14.47 1.48 2.30
CA ASP A 72 13.97 1.22 0.95
C ASP A 72 14.61 2.17 -0.07
N PRO A 73 14.83 1.73 -1.33
CA PRO A 73 14.60 0.38 -1.85
C PRO A 73 15.53 -0.66 -1.21
N LYS A 74 15.04 -1.90 -1.10
CA LYS A 74 15.87 -3.07 -0.75
C LYS A 74 16.79 -3.41 -1.93
N GLU A 75 17.87 -4.13 -1.68
CA GLU A 75 18.87 -4.44 -2.70
C GLU A 75 18.30 -5.24 -3.89
N LYS A 76 18.89 -5.06 -5.08
CA LYS A 76 18.45 -5.76 -6.29
C LYS A 76 18.91 -7.22 -6.26
N GLN A 77 17.97 -8.15 -6.41
CA GLN A 77 18.18 -9.60 -6.29
C GLN A 77 17.92 -10.36 -7.60
N ARG A 78 17.33 -9.72 -8.62
CA ARG A 78 17.14 -10.29 -9.96
C ARG A 78 17.04 -9.17 -11.03
N SER A 79 17.03 -9.57 -12.29
CA SER A 79 16.62 -8.71 -13.42
C SER A 79 15.19 -8.18 -13.26
N GLY A 80 14.88 -7.11 -13.98
CA GLY A 80 13.59 -6.40 -13.88
C GLY A 80 13.68 -5.00 -13.27
N SER A 81 12.51 -4.41 -13.02
CA SER A 81 12.32 -3.00 -12.66
C SER A 81 12.86 -2.64 -11.27
N TYR A 82 13.15 -1.36 -11.04
CA TYR A 82 13.66 -0.86 -9.77
C TYR A 82 13.06 0.52 -9.47
N TYR A 83 13.16 0.97 -8.22
CA TYR A 83 12.59 2.24 -7.75
C TYR A 83 13.56 2.91 -6.77
N ASN A 84 13.35 4.18 -6.47
CA ASN A 84 14.01 4.86 -5.35
C ASN A 84 13.07 5.89 -4.73
N GLU A 85 13.50 6.61 -3.70
CA GLU A 85 12.66 7.60 -3.01
C GLU A 85 12.30 8.84 -3.85
N PHE A 86 12.80 8.98 -5.07
CA PHE A 86 12.50 10.07 -6.01
C PHE A 86 11.71 9.62 -7.24
N ASP A 87 11.76 8.33 -7.60
CA ASP A 87 11.04 7.73 -8.72
C ASP A 87 10.36 6.41 -8.34
N LEU A 88 9.02 6.42 -8.41
CA LEU A 88 8.13 5.30 -8.10
C LEU A 88 7.35 4.79 -9.33
N ARG A 89 7.69 5.23 -10.56
CA ARG A 89 7.02 4.79 -11.80
C ARG A 89 6.89 3.27 -11.89
N ALA A 90 7.97 2.56 -11.55
CA ALA A 90 8.01 1.10 -11.51
C ALA A 90 6.99 0.47 -10.54
N LEU A 91 6.73 1.09 -9.37
CA LEU A 91 5.70 0.60 -8.45
C LEU A 91 4.29 0.82 -9.03
N ARG A 92 4.04 2.01 -9.58
CA ARG A 92 2.75 2.38 -10.17
C ARG A 92 2.40 1.50 -11.38
N GLN A 93 3.39 1.19 -12.22
CA GLN A 93 3.29 0.29 -13.38
C GLN A 93 3.05 -1.17 -12.98
N ASN A 94 3.56 -1.62 -11.82
CA ASN A 94 3.27 -2.95 -11.28
C ASN A 94 1.92 -3.03 -10.54
N GLY A 95 1.09 -1.97 -10.60
CA GLY A 95 -0.28 -1.96 -10.10
C GLY A 95 -0.50 -1.31 -8.73
N ALA A 96 0.53 -0.66 -8.14
CA ALA A 96 0.38 -0.05 -6.82
C ALA A 96 -0.48 1.21 -6.89
N LEU A 97 -1.60 1.24 -6.15
CA LEU A 97 -2.52 2.37 -6.11
C LEU A 97 -2.21 3.35 -4.96
N GLY A 98 -1.54 2.88 -3.90
CA GLY A 98 -1.15 3.70 -2.75
C GLY A 98 0.26 3.40 -2.24
N LEU A 99 0.83 4.38 -1.54
CA LEU A 99 2.12 4.26 -0.84
C LEU A 99 1.97 4.68 0.63
N ILE A 100 2.42 3.84 1.57
CA ILE A 100 2.50 4.20 3.00
C ILE A 100 3.98 4.34 3.41
N ALA A 101 4.45 5.57 3.62
CA ALA A 101 5.86 5.85 3.92
C ALA A 101 6.14 6.01 5.43
N ARG A 102 7.19 5.37 5.95
CA ARG A 102 7.62 5.56 7.34
C ARG A 102 8.16 6.97 7.53
N CYS A 103 7.65 7.70 8.52
CA CYS A 103 8.10 9.04 8.89
C CYS A 103 8.90 9.10 10.20
N GLY A 104 8.86 8.04 11.02
CA GLY A 104 9.75 7.90 12.18
C GLY A 104 9.69 6.55 12.85
N LYS A 105 10.61 6.32 13.79
CA LYS A 105 10.68 5.18 14.70
C LYS A 105 11.22 5.62 16.06
N GLY A 106 10.42 5.49 17.13
CA GLY A 106 10.83 5.92 18.47
C GLY A 106 11.23 7.39 18.47
N LYS A 107 12.47 7.70 18.89
CA LYS A 107 13.01 9.07 18.90
C LYS A 107 13.63 9.54 17.56
N LYS A 108 13.63 8.71 16.50
CA LYS A 108 14.34 9.01 15.23
C LYS A 108 13.36 9.21 14.08
N LEU A 109 13.40 10.37 13.43
CA LEU A 109 12.66 10.63 12.19
C LEU A 109 13.29 9.88 11.01
N ASP A 110 12.48 9.51 10.04
CA ASP A 110 12.93 8.79 8.85
C ASP A 110 13.31 9.77 7.73
N LYS A 111 14.55 9.67 7.24
CA LYS A 111 15.13 10.60 6.25
C LYS A 111 14.45 10.51 4.88
N LYS A 112 13.85 9.37 4.51
CA LYS A 112 13.30 9.17 3.14
C LYS A 112 11.81 9.52 3.00
N CYS A 113 11.06 9.64 4.12
CA CYS A 113 9.60 9.87 4.10
C CYS A 113 9.17 11.02 3.17
N ALA A 114 9.87 12.15 3.27
CA ALA A 114 9.57 13.38 2.52
C ALA A 114 9.74 13.21 1.00
N SER A 115 10.73 12.41 0.57
CA SER A 115 10.97 12.14 -0.85
C SER A 115 9.95 11.13 -1.37
N PHE A 116 9.73 10.03 -0.63
CA PHE A 116 8.75 8.99 -0.99
C PHE A 116 7.32 9.55 -1.17
N LEU A 117 6.85 10.41 -0.26
CA LEU A 117 5.53 11.04 -0.39
C LEU A 117 5.45 11.97 -1.62
N ALA A 118 6.48 12.78 -1.87
CA ALA A 118 6.53 13.65 -3.06
C ALA A 118 6.63 12.86 -4.37
N ALA A 119 7.27 11.69 -4.37
CA ALA A 119 7.32 10.81 -5.52
C ALA A 119 5.99 10.07 -5.76
N ALA A 120 5.28 9.70 -4.68
CA ALA A 120 3.95 9.08 -4.76
C ALA A 120 2.89 10.05 -5.31
N GLU A 121 2.88 11.32 -4.87
CA GLU A 121 1.98 12.34 -5.41
C GLU A 121 2.18 12.54 -6.92
N LYS A 122 3.45 12.57 -7.38
CA LYS A 122 3.80 12.63 -8.81
C LYS A 122 3.28 11.43 -9.61
N GLN A 123 3.13 10.26 -9.00
CA GLN A 123 2.55 9.06 -9.63
C GLN A 123 1.03 8.93 -9.45
N ARG A 124 0.36 9.96 -8.89
CA ARG A 124 -1.06 9.95 -8.52
C ARG A 124 -1.44 8.74 -7.65
N MET A 125 -0.55 8.36 -6.73
CA MET A 125 -0.79 7.29 -5.76
C MET A 125 -1.43 7.87 -4.49
N LEU A 126 -2.32 7.10 -3.87
CA LEU A 126 -2.91 7.41 -2.57
C LEU A 126 -1.81 7.54 -1.51
N LEU A 127 -1.78 8.69 -0.82
CA LEU A 127 -0.74 8.99 0.17
C LEU A 127 -1.12 8.45 1.54
N GLY A 128 -0.24 7.65 2.13
CA GLY A 128 -0.25 7.32 3.54
C GLY A 128 1.13 7.52 4.17
N ALA A 129 1.17 7.69 5.48
CA ALA A 129 2.40 7.67 6.25
C ALA A 129 2.22 6.85 7.53
N TYR A 130 3.32 6.30 8.04
CA TYR A 130 3.32 5.55 9.29
C TYR A 130 4.43 5.97 10.24
N TYR A 131 4.18 5.80 11.54
CA TYR A 131 5.18 5.98 12.59
C TYR A 131 5.34 4.66 13.36
N PHE A 132 6.57 4.14 13.44
CA PHE A 132 6.86 2.98 14.29
C PHE A 132 6.88 3.46 15.75
N VAL A 133 5.77 3.25 16.44
CA VAL A 133 5.54 3.56 17.86
C VAL A 133 6.33 2.57 18.70
N LEU A 134 7.52 3.01 19.13
CA LEU A 134 8.46 2.17 19.87
C LEU A 134 8.07 2.11 21.34
N LYS A 135 7.96 0.89 21.88
CA LYS A 135 7.73 0.67 23.32
C LYS A 135 8.88 1.28 24.15
N GLY A 136 8.53 1.95 25.25
CA GLY A 136 9.50 2.64 26.11
C GLY A 136 9.86 4.06 25.66
N VAL A 137 9.28 4.54 24.56
CA VAL A 137 9.20 5.98 24.22
C VAL A 137 7.75 6.42 24.41
N ASP A 138 7.51 7.61 24.94
CA ASP A 138 6.16 8.06 25.23
C ASP A 138 5.28 8.15 23.96
N PRO A 139 4.10 7.48 23.92
CA PRO A 139 3.23 7.48 22.74
C PRO A 139 2.61 8.85 22.40
N VAL A 140 2.41 9.74 23.38
CA VAL A 140 1.84 11.09 23.12
C VAL A 140 2.89 11.94 22.41
N TRP A 141 4.16 11.92 22.89
CA TRP A 141 5.29 12.54 22.22
C TRP A 141 5.55 11.96 20.81
N GLN A 142 5.40 10.64 20.63
CA GLN A 142 5.54 10.01 19.30
C GLN A 142 4.43 10.44 18.33
N ALA A 143 3.18 10.52 18.80
CA ALA A 143 2.06 11.05 18.01
C ALA A 143 2.30 12.52 17.61
N ASP A 144 2.79 13.34 18.54
CA ASP A 144 3.15 14.74 18.24
C ASP A 144 4.25 14.83 17.19
N LYS A 145 5.35 14.07 17.34
CA LYS A 145 6.43 14.07 16.34
C LYS A 145 6.04 13.47 14.99
N PHE A 146 5.01 12.62 14.95
CA PHE A 146 4.43 12.17 13.70
C PHE A 146 3.70 13.33 13.00
N VAL A 147 2.73 13.98 13.67
CA VAL A 147 1.94 15.07 13.09
C VAL A 147 2.82 16.28 12.72
N ASP A 148 3.77 16.66 13.58
CA ASP A 148 4.71 17.76 13.32
C ASP A 148 5.54 17.51 12.05
N GLN A 149 6.08 16.29 11.90
CA GLN A 149 6.87 15.91 10.73
C GLN A 149 6.01 15.87 9.45
N ILE A 150 4.76 15.41 9.55
CA ILE A 150 3.82 15.35 8.44
C ILE A 150 3.45 16.77 7.95
N LYS A 151 3.10 17.71 8.86
CA LYS A 151 2.92 19.13 8.50
C LYS A 151 4.17 19.73 7.86
N LYS A 152 5.36 19.45 8.42
CA LYS A 152 6.64 19.90 7.87
C LYS A 152 6.88 19.38 6.45
N ILE A 153 6.55 18.13 6.16
CA ILE A 153 6.69 17.54 4.82
C ILE A 153 5.73 18.22 3.83
N LYS A 154 4.45 18.40 4.18
CA LYS A 154 3.46 19.05 3.29
C LYS A 154 3.97 20.41 2.81
N SER A 155 4.42 21.25 3.76
CA SER A 155 5.01 22.57 3.49
C SER A 155 6.31 22.48 2.69
N THR A 156 7.33 21.79 3.20
CA THR A 156 8.70 21.78 2.59
C THR A 156 8.79 21.07 1.24
N LYS A 157 7.86 20.16 0.92
CA LYS A 157 7.75 19.51 -0.38
C LYS A 157 6.66 20.11 -1.28
N ARG A 158 5.89 21.09 -0.77
CA ARG A 158 4.73 21.72 -1.44
C ARG A 158 3.74 20.67 -1.97
N LEU A 159 3.42 19.67 -1.14
CA LEU A 159 2.48 18.60 -1.48
C LEU A 159 1.08 19.18 -1.69
N ARG A 160 0.47 18.86 -2.83
CA ARG A 160 -0.84 19.35 -3.24
C ARG A 160 -1.98 18.39 -2.89
N SER A 161 -1.69 17.14 -2.49
CA SER A 161 -2.71 16.22 -2.00
C SER A 161 -3.48 16.85 -0.82
N PRO A 162 -4.83 16.89 -0.85
CA PRO A 162 -5.64 17.49 0.20
C PRO A 162 -5.70 16.64 1.47
N GLU A 163 -5.18 15.42 1.43
CA GLU A 163 -5.31 14.42 2.49
C GLU A 163 -4.09 13.49 2.60
N ILE A 164 -3.95 12.82 3.76
CA ILE A 164 -3.01 11.71 3.96
C ILE A 164 -3.52 10.70 5.00
N LEU A 165 -3.41 9.39 4.72
CA LEU A 165 -3.75 8.34 5.68
C LEU A 165 -2.67 8.23 6.76
N LEU A 166 -3.03 8.42 8.03
CA LEU A 166 -2.12 8.30 9.16
C LEU A 166 -2.16 6.90 9.75
N VAL A 167 -1.00 6.33 10.04
CA VAL A 167 -0.87 4.98 10.63
C VAL A 167 0.00 4.97 11.88
N GLY A 168 -0.49 4.36 12.96
CA GLY A 168 0.34 3.90 14.07
C GLY A 168 0.80 2.46 13.84
N ASP A 169 2.10 2.25 13.66
CA ASP A 169 2.75 0.94 13.57
C ASP A 169 3.32 0.59 14.95
N PHE A 170 2.69 -0.34 15.66
CA PHE A 170 2.98 -0.58 17.07
C PHE A 170 3.92 -1.78 17.28
N ASP A 171 5.00 -1.55 18.01
CA ASP A 171 5.98 -2.58 18.42
C ASP A 171 5.31 -3.81 19.05
N ALA A 172 5.80 -5.02 18.79
CA ALA A 172 5.33 -6.28 19.38
C ALA A 172 5.10 -6.26 20.91
N LYS A 173 5.75 -5.37 21.67
CA LYS A 173 5.68 -5.22 23.13
C LYS A 173 4.82 -4.03 23.59
N SER A 174 4.04 -3.43 22.68
CA SER A 174 3.12 -2.32 22.97
C SER A 174 1.99 -2.76 23.89
N SER A 175 1.65 -1.92 24.87
CA SER A 175 0.47 -2.15 25.71
C SER A 175 -0.75 -1.48 25.09
N VAL A 176 -1.93 -1.99 25.44
CA VAL A 176 -3.23 -1.42 25.08
C VAL A 176 -3.34 0.05 25.49
N VAL A 177 -2.77 0.41 26.65
CA VAL A 177 -2.72 1.79 27.14
C VAL A 177 -1.84 2.67 26.24
N ASP A 178 -0.67 2.21 25.80
CA ASP A 178 0.19 3.00 24.93
C ASP A 178 -0.42 3.20 23.54
N ILE A 179 -1.07 2.15 23.01
CA ILE A 179 -1.85 2.20 21.76
C ILE A 179 -2.95 3.27 21.85
N ILE A 180 -3.77 3.24 22.89
CA ILE A 180 -4.87 4.21 23.08
C ILE A 180 -4.34 5.63 23.34
N ARG A 181 -3.23 5.80 24.06
CA ARG A 181 -2.61 7.12 24.25
C ARG A 181 -2.10 7.72 22.93
N PHE A 182 -1.58 6.91 22.02
CA PHE A 182 -1.21 7.36 20.67
C PHE A 182 -2.46 7.75 19.85
N ILE A 183 -3.46 6.86 19.78
CA ILE A 183 -4.72 7.08 19.03
C ILE A 183 -5.39 8.39 19.46
N ASN A 184 -5.59 8.58 20.77
CA ASN A 184 -6.23 9.77 21.33
C ASN A 184 -5.44 11.04 21.00
N ARG A 185 -4.10 10.99 20.98
CA ARG A 185 -3.29 12.16 20.65
C ARG A 185 -3.31 12.49 19.16
N ILE A 186 -3.34 11.48 18.27
CA ILE A 186 -3.53 11.74 16.84
C ILE A 186 -4.88 12.42 16.61
N GLU A 187 -5.98 11.83 17.10
CA GLU A 187 -7.33 12.39 16.98
C GLU A 187 -7.41 13.84 17.53
N GLN A 188 -6.83 14.11 18.70
CA GLN A 188 -6.76 15.46 19.26
C GLN A 188 -5.95 16.45 18.39
N ARG A 189 -4.91 15.98 17.69
CA ARG A 189 -4.02 16.81 16.85
C ARG A 189 -4.52 17.05 15.43
N THR A 190 -5.48 16.25 14.96
CA THR A 190 -5.88 16.19 13.53
C THR A 190 -7.38 16.16 13.27
N GLY A 191 -8.21 15.82 14.26
CA GLY A 191 -9.63 15.48 14.09
C GLY A 191 -9.88 14.08 13.52
N GLN A 192 -8.82 13.34 13.16
CA GLN A 192 -8.90 12.07 12.42
C GLN A 192 -8.33 10.89 13.22
N LEU A 193 -9.02 9.75 13.18
CA LEU A 193 -8.50 8.50 13.74
C LEU A 193 -7.40 7.90 12.84
N PRO A 194 -6.24 7.47 13.40
CA PRO A 194 -5.24 6.75 12.63
C PRO A 194 -5.69 5.31 12.34
N MET A 195 -5.22 4.74 11.25
CA MET A 195 -5.21 3.29 11.07
C MET A 195 -4.18 2.66 12.02
N ILE A 196 -4.54 1.52 12.62
CA ILE A 196 -3.67 0.75 13.51
C ILE A 196 -3.04 -0.37 12.70
N TYR A 197 -1.71 -0.48 12.71
CA TYR A 197 -0.98 -1.65 12.23
C TYR A 197 -0.48 -2.49 13.40
N LEU A 198 -0.64 -3.82 13.30
CA LEU A 198 -0.12 -4.78 14.28
C LEU A 198 0.43 -6.04 13.59
N GLU A 199 1.64 -6.43 14.00
CA GLU A 199 2.22 -7.74 13.68
C GLU A 199 1.59 -8.89 14.49
N ASN A 200 1.69 -10.12 13.98
CA ASN A 200 1.22 -11.36 14.65
C ASN A 200 2.11 -11.79 15.84
N SER A 201 2.28 -10.88 16.80
CA SER A 201 3.03 -11.05 18.06
C SER A 201 2.20 -11.81 19.10
N ASP A 202 2.86 -12.75 19.78
CA ASP A 202 2.26 -13.52 20.88
C ASP A 202 1.96 -12.66 22.11
N HIS A 203 2.68 -11.54 22.29
CA HIS A 203 2.39 -10.56 23.34
C HIS A 203 1.16 -9.71 22.98
N LEU A 204 1.09 -9.19 21.74
CA LEU A 204 -0.05 -8.40 21.27
C LEU A 204 -1.35 -9.20 21.39
N ARG A 205 -1.38 -10.47 20.96
CA ARG A 205 -2.57 -11.31 21.11
C ARG A 205 -2.99 -11.49 22.59
N ARG A 206 -2.05 -11.65 23.53
CA ARG A 206 -2.37 -11.76 24.96
C ARG A 206 -2.92 -10.47 25.57
N VAL A 207 -2.33 -9.31 25.27
CA VAL A 207 -2.77 -8.04 25.87
C VAL A 207 -4.06 -7.50 25.24
N LEU A 208 -4.30 -7.81 23.96
CA LEU A 208 -5.53 -7.41 23.26
C LEU A 208 -6.71 -8.33 23.61
N SER A 209 -6.50 -9.63 23.78
CA SER A 209 -7.57 -10.55 24.18
C SER A 209 -8.09 -10.27 25.59
N THR A 210 -7.23 -9.84 26.52
CA THR A 210 -7.60 -9.44 27.90
C THR A 210 -7.97 -7.97 28.06
N ALA A 211 -7.89 -7.16 26.99
CA ALA A 211 -8.29 -5.75 27.02
C ALA A 211 -9.78 -5.59 27.41
N THR A 212 -10.09 -4.53 28.17
CA THR A 212 -11.46 -4.26 28.61
C THR A 212 -12.37 -3.88 27.44
N LEU A 213 -13.68 -4.05 27.58
CA LEU A 213 -14.64 -3.73 26.51
C LEU A 213 -14.47 -2.29 25.99
N ARG A 214 -14.30 -1.31 26.89
CA ARG A 214 -14.06 0.10 26.54
C ARG A 214 -12.75 0.31 25.77
N GLN A 215 -11.69 -0.41 26.12
CA GLN A 215 -10.42 -0.37 25.39
C GLN A 215 -10.56 -0.98 23.98
N LYS A 216 -11.21 -2.14 23.88
CA LYS A 216 -11.49 -2.82 22.61
C LYS A 216 -12.33 -1.95 21.69
N GLN A 217 -13.42 -1.36 22.19
CA GLN A 217 -14.25 -0.40 21.46
C GLN A 217 -13.42 0.78 20.92
N ARG A 218 -12.60 1.41 21.77
CA ARG A 218 -11.77 2.56 21.33
C ARG A 218 -10.77 2.20 20.22
N MET A 219 -10.18 1.01 20.26
CA MET A 219 -9.30 0.52 19.18
C MET A 219 -10.10 0.09 17.93
N ALA A 220 -11.31 -0.45 18.11
CA ALA A 220 -12.18 -0.90 17.02
C ALA A 220 -12.73 0.24 16.14
N ASN A 221 -12.80 1.47 16.68
CA ASN A 221 -13.11 2.67 15.89
C ASN A 221 -12.03 2.99 14.84
N CYS A 222 -10.79 2.53 15.05
CA CYS A 222 -9.70 2.75 14.11
C CYS A 222 -9.67 1.63 13.05
N PRO A 223 -9.42 1.94 11.76
CA PRO A 223 -9.15 0.92 10.75
C PRO A 223 -7.99 0.00 11.15
N TYR A 224 -8.06 -1.27 10.75
CA TYR A 224 -7.00 -2.25 11.08
C TYR A 224 -6.20 -2.69 9.85
N TRP A 225 -4.88 -2.57 9.96
CA TRP A 225 -3.89 -3.09 9.02
C TRP A 225 -3.18 -4.30 9.66
N ILE A 226 -3.51 -5.50 9.17
CA ILE A 226 -3.05 -6.77 9.73
C ILE A 226 -1.75 -7.23 9.07
N ALA A 227 -0.72 -7.55 9.85
CA ALA A 227 0.51 -8.20 9.35
C ALA A 227 0.46 -9.72 9.57
N LEU A 228 0.38 -10.47 8.46
CA LEU A 228 0.31 -11.94 8.47
C LEU A 228 1.01 -12.49 7.22
N TYR A 229 2.28 -12.86 7.37
CA TYR A 229 3.13 -13.35 6.28
C TYR A 229 3.29 -14.88 6.23
N SER A 230 2.82 -15.59 7.25
CA SER A 230 2.90 -17.05 7.35
C SER A 230 1.71 -17.64 8.11
N SER A 231 1.20 -18.78 7.65
CA SER A 231 0.05 -19.48 8.22
C SER A 231 0.43 -20.70 9.08
N ASN A 232 1.69 -20.81 9.49
CA ASN A 232 2.23 -21.97 10.21
C ASN A 232 1.71 -22.11 11.66
N LYS A 233 1.05 -21.09 12.21
CA LYS A 233 0.35 -21.16 13.49
C LYS A 233 -1.11 -21.58 13.25
N LYS A 234 -1.46 -22.82 13.62
CA LYS A 234 -2.84 -23.35 13.53
C LYS A 234 -3.87 -22.42 14.19
N SER A 235 -5.05 -22.30 13.60
CA SER A 235 -6.13 -21.37 13.95
C SER A 235 -5.80 -19.86 13.86
N MET A 236 -4.71 -19.48 13.18
CA MET A 236 -4.35 -18.09 12.84
C MET A 236 -3.93 -17.97 11.37
N GLU A 237 -4.40 -18.90 10.53
CA GLU A 237 -3.89 -19.07 9.17
C GLU A 237 -4.29 -17.94 8.23
N THR A 238 -5.44 -17.30 8.46
CA THR A 238 -6.00 -16.24 7.63
C THR A 238 -6.20 -14.94 8.44
N PRO A 239 -6.33 -13.77 7.78
CA PRO A 239 -6.61 -12.50 8.45
C PRO A 239 -7.79 -12.55 9.42
N ASN A 240 -8.90 -13.18 9.04
CA ASN A 240 -10.09 -13.30 9.89
C ASN A 240 -9.81 -14.11 11.17
N ARG A 241 -9.17 -15.28 11.02
CA ARG A 241 -8.78 -16.13 12.15
C ARG A 241 -7.81 -15.45 13.11
N LEU A 242 -6.93 -14.59 12.60
CA LEU A 242 -6.05 -13.79 13.46
C LEU A 242 -6.80 -12.64 14.15
N MET A 243 -7.74 -11.94 13.49
CA MET A 243 -8.62 -10.96 14.16
C MET A 243 -9.41 -11.59 15.32
N GLU A 244 -9.95 -12.79 15.12
CA GLU A 244 -10.67 -13.56 16.16
C GLU A 244 -9.81 -13.77 17.41
N LYS A 245 -8.49 -13.95 17.28
CA LYS A 245 -7.57 -14.08 18.44
C LYS A 245 -7.28 -12.77 19.16
N TYR A 246 -7.39 -11.62 18.48
CA TYR A 246 -7.30 -10.31 19.13
C TYR A 246 -8.62 -9.93 19.83
N GLY A 247 -9.76 -10.28 19.22
CA GLY A 247 -11.09 -9.97 19.77
C GLY A 247 -11.41 -8.47 19.83
N VAL A 248 -10.88 -7.69 18.87
CA VAL A 248 -11.03 -6.22 18.77
C VAL A 248 -11.85 -5.83 17.54
N TRP A 249 -11.36 -6.14 16.34
CA TRP A 249 -11.99 -5.74 15.07
C TRP A 249 -12.89 -6.83 14.49
N LYS A 250 -14.02 -6.40 13.91
CA LYS A 250 -14.88 -7.26 13.08
C LYS A 250 -14.44 -7.34 11.62
N ARG A 251 -13.59 -6.41 11.15
CA ARG A 251 -13.09 -6.31 9.77
C ARG A 251 -11.69 -5.67 9.75
N TRP A 252 -10.81 -6.19 8.91
CA TRP A 252 -9.52 -5.57 8.56
C TRP A 252 -9.69 -4.74 7.28
N SER A 253 -8.91 -3.67 7.13
CA SER A 253 -8.94 -2.77 5.97
C SER A 253 -7.79 -3.06 5.00
N LEU A 254 -6.57 -3.21 5.53
CA LEU A 254 -5.38 -3.64 4.77
C LEU A 254 -4.82 -4.91 5.37
N TRP A 255 -4.23 -5.77 4.55
CA TRP A 255 -3.46 -6.94 4.98
C TRP A 255 -2.08 -6.92 4.34
N GLN A 256 -1.02 -6.78 5.16
CA GLN A 256 0.35 -7.02 4.76
C GLN A 256 0.58 -8.54 4.68
N TYR A 257 0.49 -9.06 3.46
CA TYR A 257 0.66 -10.48 3.16
C TYR A 257 2.12 -10.87 2.90
N SER A 258 3.01 -9.87 2.82
CA SER A 258 4.43 -10.08 2.62
C SER A 258 5.25 -8.97 3.29
N GLY A 259 6.11 -9.37 4.22
CA GLY A 259 7.10 -8.51 4.88
C GLY A 259 8.53 -8.90 4.49
N VAL A 260 9.50 -8.05 4.78
CA VAL A 260 10.92 -8.24 4.41
C VAL A 260 11.83 -8.07 5.62
N PHE A 261 12.61 -9.11 5.93
CA PHE A 261 13.61 -9.06 7.01
C PHE A 261 15.05 -9.11 6.46
N TRP A 262 16.03 -8.66 7.25
CA TRP A 262 17.44 -8.77 6.90
C TRP A 262 18.04 -10.09 7.42
N ASP A 263 18.45 -10.98 6.52
CA ASP A 263 19.17 -12.20 6.88
C ASP A 263 20.65 -11.86 7.09
N LYS A 264 21.05 -11.72 8.35
CA LYS A 264 22.43 -11.44 8.77
C LYS A 264 23.45 -12.49 8.29
N ARG A 265 23.05 -13.75 8.06
CA ARG A 265 23.96 -14.82 7.62
C ARG A 265 24.19 -14.80 6.11
N LYS A 266 23.22 -14.28 5.35
CA LYS A 266 23.27 -14.17 3.88
C LYS A 266 23.54 -12.75 3.38
N SER A 267 23.75 -11.80 4.30
CA SER A 267 23.94 -10.36 4.06
C SER A 267 22.97 -9.77 3.03
N LYS A 268 21.68 -10.15 3.12
CA LYS A 268 20.65 -9.70 2.19
C LYS A 268 19.25 -9.73 2.78
N SER A 269 18.35 -9.02 2.14
CA SER A 269 16.93 -9.00 2.47
C SER A 269 16.25 -10.31 2.06
N VAL A 270 15.29 -10.79 2.86
CA VAL A 270 14.55 -12.03 2.59
C VAL A 270 13.05 -11.77 2.73
N ILE A 271 12.31 -12.20 1.72
CA ILE A 271 10.88 -11.96 1.56
C ILE A 271 10.11 -13.09 2.24
N HIS A 272 9.34 -12.77 3.28
CA HIS A 272 8.28 -13.67 3.72
C HIS A 272 7.11 -13.59 2.74
N ASN A 273 6.71 -14.75 2.23
CA ASN A 273 5.62 -14.91 1.29
C ASN A 273 4.53 -15.76 1.94
N TYR A 274 3.31 -15.24 1.98
CA TYR A 274 2.18 -15.97 2.54
C TYR A 274 1.76 -17.12 1.62
N VAL A 275 1.62 -18.30 2.23
CA VAL A 275 1.21 -19.55 1.58
C VAL A 275 0.26 -20.30 2.51
N TYR A 276 -1.03 -20.32 2.18
CA TYR A 276 -2.03 -21.13 2.88
C TYR A 276 -3.07 -21.68 1.90
N ASN A 277 -3.22 -23.00 1.81
CA ASN A 277 -4.08 -23.66 0.82
C ASN A 277 -3.85 -23.05 -0.59
N ASN A 278 -4.90 -22.57 -1.25
CA ASN A 278 -4.83 -21.93 -2.58
C ASN A 278 -4.31 -20.48 -2.56
N TYR A 279 -4.18 -19.87 -1.39
CA TYR A 279 -3.64 -18.52 -1.24
C TYR A 279 -2.11 -18.54 -1.25
N ARG A 280 -1.50 -18.30 -2.41
CA ARG A 280 -0.04 -18.23 -2.58
C ARG A 280 0.37 -16.89 -3.17
N SER A 281 1.14 -16.10 -2.40
CA SER A 281 1.65 -14.81 -2.88
C SER A 281 2.86 -14.98 -3.82
N PRO A 282 2.93 -14.26 -4.96
CA PRO A 282 4.11 -14.24 -5.82
C PRO A 282 5.36 -13.78 -5.06
N LYS A 283 6.55 -14.33 -5.37
CA LYS A 283 7.79 -14.03 -4.61
C LYS A 283 8.16 -12.54 -4.62
N TYR A 284 7.94 -11.84 -5.73
CA TYR A 284 8.21 -10.42 -5.92
C TYR A 284 6.94 -9.68 -6.32
N TYR A 285 6.96 -8.34 -6.30
CA TYR A 285 5.88 -7.54 -6.87
C TYR A 285 6.05 -7.49 -8.39
N GLY A 286 5.17 -8.16 -9.15
CA GLY A 286 5.23 -8.24 -10.62
C GLY A 286 6.65 -8.45 -11.18
N ASN A 287 7.15 -7.48 -11.96
CA ASN A 287 8.49 -7.49 -12.56
C ASN A 287 9.59 -6.79 -11.72
N MET A 288 9.32 -6.40 -10.47
CA MET A 288 10.30 -5.72 -9.61
C MET A 288 11.50 -6.62 -9.27
N GLY A 289 12.70 -6.03 -9.34
CA GLY A 289 13.98 -6.70 -9.14
C GLY A 289 14.42 -6.85 -7.68
N CYS A 290 13.68 -6.31 -6.72
CA CYS A 290 14.05 -6.22 -5.31
C CYS A 290 12.91 -6.68 -4.37
N PRO A 291 13.23 -7.12 -3.13
CA PRO A 291 12.25 -7.33 -2.06
C PRO A 291 11.40 -6.08 -1.76
N LEU A 292 10.12 -6.30 -1.49
CA LEU A 292 9.11 -5.28 -1.20
C LEU A 292 8.14 -5.78 -0.15
N GLU A 293 7.75 -4.92 0.78
CA GLU A 293 6.60 -5.15 1.66
C GLU A 293 5.31 -4.77 0.95
N ARG A 294 4.29 -5.62 1.05
CA ARG A 294 3.14 -5.60 0.13
C ARG A 294 1.84 -5.87 0.83
N ASN A 295 0.82 -5.09 0.45
CA ASN A 295 -0.48 -5.05 1.10
C ASN A 295 -1.60 -5.14 0.07
N ILE A 296 -2.67 -5.85 0.41
CA ILE A 296 -3.95 -5.77 -0.31
C ILE A 296 -5.03 -5.11 0.55
N PHE A 297 -5.95 -4.41 -0.11
CA PHE A 297 -7.15 -3.84 0.50
C PHE A 297 -8.32 -4.82 0.54
N ASN A 298 -9.14 -4.72 1.58
CA ASN A 298 -10.34 -5.53 1.77
C ASN A 298 -11.56 -4.93 1.02
N GLY A 299 -11.55 -5.00 -0.32
CA GLY A 299 -12.64 -4.48 -1.14
C GLY A 299 -12.27 -4.27 -2.62
N THR A 300 -13.12 -3.56 -3.36
CA THR A 300 -12.85 -3.11 -4.74
C THR A 300 -11.91 -1.91 -4.78
N VAL A 301 -11.50 -1.52 -5.99
CA VAL A 301 -10.71 -0.30 -6.24
C VAL A 301 -11.46 0.95 -5.77
N ASP A 302 -12.75 1.06 -6.08
CA ASP A 302 -13.60 2.21 -5.70
C ASP A 302 -13.75 2.27 -4.17
N GLN A 303 -13.93 1.11 -3.52
CA GLN A 303 -13.96 1.00 -2.07
C GLN A 303 -12.62 1.38 -1.41
N LEU A 304 -11.47 1.17 -2.09
CA LEU A 304 -10.18 1.69 -1.62
C LEU A 304 -10.15 3.22 -1.70
N TYR A 305 -10.60 3.82 -2.81
CA TYR A 305 -10.66 5.28 -2.96
C TYR A 305 -11.60 5.92 -1.92
N SER A 306 -12.82 5.38 -1.74
CA SER A 306 -13.75 5.84 -0.71
C SER A 306 -13.22 5.65 0.71
N PHE A 307 -12.52 4.53 0.98
CA PHE A 307 -11.85 4.33 2.27
C PHE A 307 -10.75 5.36 2.51
N TRP A 308 -9.96 5.70 1.49
CA TRP A 308 -8.89 6.68 1.63
C TRP A 308 -9.44 8.08 1.90
N ASP A 309 -10.47 8.50 1.16
CA ASP A 309 -11.16 9.79 1.37
C ASP A 309 -11.76 9.89 2.79
N GLN A 310 -12.42 8.84 3.27
CA GLN A 310 -13.09 8.84 4.57
C GLN A 310 -12.14 8.68 5.77
N GLN A 311 -10.95 8.12 5.59
CA GLN A 311 -10.03 7.78 6.69
C GLN A 311 -8.73 8.58 6.70
N SER A 312 -8.47 9.36 5.66
CA SER A 312 -7.31 10.26 5.60
C SER A 312 -7.54 11.56 6.35
N TRP A 313 -6.50 12.06 6.99
CA TRP A 313 -6.52 13.38 7.59
C TRP A 313 -6.46 14.44 6.50
N LYS A 314 -7.47 15.32 6.45
CA LYS A 314 -7.47 16.53 5.62
C LYS A 314 -6.51 17.56 6.27
N TRP A 315 -5.42 17.91 5.56
CA TRP A 315 -4.16 18.45 6.12
C TRP A 315 -3.57 19.60 5.30
#